data_AF-A0A816BFE0-F1
#
_entry.id   AF-A0A816BFE0-F1
#
_cell.length_a   1.000
_cell.length_b   1.000
_cell.length_c   1.000
_cell.angle_alpha   90.00
_cell.angle_beta   90.00
_cell.angle_gamma   90.00
#
_symmetry.space_group_name_H-M   'P 1'
#
loop_
_entity.id
_entity.type
_entity.pdbx_description
1 polymer ?
#
loop_
_entity_poly.entity_id
_entity_poly.type
_entity_poly.pdbx_seq_one_letter_code
_entity_poly.pdbx_strand_id
1 'polypeptide(L)'
;PYRIEAPIHGLFAVGGANVDYFTGYSKYNTQEILLCNGRLQESPDIGSAIKRHVFENKSDWTNAANYNKAAPANFYAKFWHDQSMNGLAYGFVYDDFNDQASYLQVHDPKGLIIRMGW
;
A
#
# COMPACT_ATOMS: atom_id res chain seq x y z
N PRO A 1 11.24 16.73 11.74
CA PRO A 1 9.93 17.31 11.34
C PRO A 1 9.70 17.46 9.82
N TYR A 2 10.58 16.92 8.97
CA TYR A 2 10.58 17.25 7.53
C TYR A 2 9.74 16.33 6.65
N ARG A 3 9.49 15.09 7.09
CA ARG A 3 8.70 14.09 6.36
C ARG A 3 8.32 12.93 7.28
N ILE A 4 7.37 12.12 6.83
CA ILE A 4 7.12 10.77 7.33
C ILE A 4 7.64 9.81 6.26
N GLU A 5 8.44 8.82 6.64
CA GLU A 5 9.10 7.91 5.70
C GLU A 5 8.27 6.65 5.48
N ALA A 6 8.18 6.20 4.21
CA ALA A 6 7.57 4.92 3.90
C ALA A 6 8.39 3.76 4.51
N PRO A 7 7.74 2.64 4.89
CA PRO A 7 8.36 1.60 5.73
C PRO A 7 9.72 1.11 5.23
N ILE A 8 9.85 0.88 3.92
CA ILE A 8 11.07 0.32 3.30
C ILE A 8 12.28 1.25 3.37
N HIS A 9 12.08 2.55 3.58
CA HIS A 9 13.17 3.52 3.72
C HIS A 9 13.61 3.70 5.18
N GLY A 10 12.90 3.07 6.12
CA GLY A 10 13.22 3.08 7.54
C GLY A 10 13.45 1.67 8.09
N LEU A 11 12.78 1.36 9.19
CA LEU A 11 13.03 0.16 10.00
C LEU A 11 12.68 -1.18 9.32
N PHE A 12 12.01 -1.17 8.18
CA PHE A 12 11.61 -2.39 7.44
C PHE A 12 12.58 -2.74 6.32
N ALA A 13 13.60 -1.92 6.09
CA ALA A 13 14.70 -2.24 5.17
C ALA A 13 15.48 -3.48 5.65
N VAL A 14 16.30 -4.05 4.76
CA VAL A 14 17.23 -5.13 5.12
C VAL A 14 18.14 -4.68 6.26
N GLY A 15 18.22 -5.48 7.34
CA GLY A 15 18.98 -5.15 8.54
C GLY A 15 18.27 -4.21 9.52
N GLY A 16 17.07 -3.74 9.18
CA GLY A 16 16.23 -2.96 10.09
C GLY A 16 15.51 -3.82 11.14
N ALA A 17 15.04 -3.19 12.22
CA ALA A 17 14.38 -3.88 13.33
C ALA A 17 13.09 -4.63 12.92
N ASN A 18 12.43 -4.18 11.85
CA ASN A 18 11.17 -4.76 11.35
C ASN A 18 11.38 -5.52 10.02
N VAL A 19 12.60 -5.99 9.75
CA VAL A 19 12.94 -6.73 8.52
C VAL A 19 12.05 -7.95 8.30
N ASP A 20 11.57 -8.58 9.38
CA ASP A 20 10.72 -9.78 9.36
C ASP A 20 9.24 -9.50 9.68
N TYR A 21 8.77 -8.24 9.54
CA TYR A 21 7.42 -7.85 9.96
C TYR A 21 6.28 -8.67 9.31
N PHE A 22 6.41 -9.06 8.05
CA PHE A 22 5.41 -9.89 7.36
C PHE A 22 5.69 -11.40 7.45
N THR A 23 6.74 -11.81 8.16
CA THR A 23 7.08 -13.23 8.31
C THR A 23 5.95 -13.98 9.02
N GLY A 24 5.57 -15.13 8.45
CA GLY A 24 4.47 -15.96 8.95
C GLY A 24 3.10 -15.65 8.33
N TYR A 25 2.89 -14.47 7.74
CA TYR A 25 1.63 -14.14 7.08
C TYR A 25 1.59 -14.55 5.60
N SER A 26 2.75 -14.57 4.93
CA SER A 26 2.85 -15.04 3.54
C SER A 26 4.20 -15.71 3.28
N LYS A 27 4.35 -16.32 2.10
CA LYS A 27 5.62 -16.91 1.64
C LYS A 27 6.63 -15.88 1.11
N TYR A 28 6.24 -14.61 1.01
CA TYR A 28 7.06 -13.51 0.53
C TYR A 28 7.72 -12.81 1.71
N ASN A 29 8.96 -12.35 1.54
CA ASN A 29 9.61 -11.59 2.60
C ASN A 29 9.07 -10.16 2.66
N THR A 30 9.28 -9.47 3.78
CA THR A 30 8.81 -8.10 4.01
C THR A 30 9.23 -7.14 2.91
N GLN A 31 10.45 -7.26 2.37
CA GLN A 31 10.99 -6.31 1.40
C GLN A 31 10.35 -6.51 0.03
N GLU A 32 10.16 -7.77 -0.41
CA GLU A 32 9.39 -8.10 -1.62
C GLU A 32 7.96 -7.56 -1.52
N ILE A 33 7.32 -7.69 -0.36
CA ILE A 33 5.95 -7.21 -0.13
C ILE A 33 5.87 -5.68 -0.21
N LEU A 34 6.78 -4.98 0.46
CA LEU A 34 6.78 -3.52 0.53
C LEU A 34 7.20 -2.86 -0.79
N LEU A 35 8.09 -3.49 -1.56
CA LEU A 35 8.58 -2.98 -2.85
C LEU A 35 7.85 -3.56 -4.07
N CYS A 36 7.03 -4.59 -3.88
CA CYS A 36 6.45 -5.37 -4.99
C CYS A 36 7.48 -5.72 -6.05
N ASN A 37 8.63 -6.22 -5.63
CA ASN A 37 9.71 -6.64 -6.54
C ASN A 37 9.93 -8.14 -6.43
N GLY A 38 10.93 -8.65 -7.17
CA GLY A 38 11.26 -10.07 -7.18
C GLY A 38 10.04 -10.90 -7.59
N ARG A 39 9.57 -11.77 -6.68
CA ARG A 39 8.44 -12.66 -6.95
C ARG A 39 7.08 -11.95 -7.01
N LEU A 40 7.01 -10.66 -6.72
CA LEU A 40 5.79 -9.84 -6.76
C LEU A 40 5.79 -8.76 -7.85
N GLN A 41 6.83 -8.71 -8.69
CA GLN A 41 7.03 -7.67 -9.72
C GLN A 41 5.94 -7.56 -10.79
N GLU A 42 5.13 -8.61 -10.96
CA GLU A 42 4.03 -8.68 -11.92
C GLU A 42 2.74 -9.19 -11.24
N SER A 43 2.66 -9.03 -9.91
CA SER A 43 1.52 -9.53 -9.12
C SER A 43 0.89 -8.43 -8.28
N PRO A 44 0.23 -7.44 -8.93
CA PRO A 44 -0.38 -6.32 -8.24
C PRO A 44 -1.48 -6.72 -7.27
N ASP A 45 -2.24 -7.75 -7.61
CA ASP A 45 -3.30 -8.34 -6.79
C ASP A 45 -2.75 -8.95 -5.49
N ILE A 46 -1.77 -9.86 -5.60
CA ILE A 46 -1.13 -10.51 -4.45
C ILE A 46 -0.41 -9.48 -3.58
N GLY A 47 0.39 -8.61 -4.20
CA GLY A 47 1.14 -7.58 -3.49
C GLY A 47 0.24 -6.66 -2.67
N SER A 48 -0.90 -6.25 -3.24
CA SER A 48 -1.88 -5.40 -2.56
C SER A 48 -2.62 -6.14 -1.46
N ALA A 49 -3.07 -7.37 -1.73
CA ALA A 49 -3.79 -8.18 -0.75
C ALA A 49 -2.97 -8.45 0.51
N ILE A 50 -1.66 -8.73 0.37
CA ILE A 50 -0.77 -8.92 1.51
C ILE A 50 -0.64 -7.62 2.33
N LYS A 51 -0.36 -6.49 1.67
CA LYS A 51 -0.22 -5.19 2.35
C LYS A 51 -1.51 -4.73 3.03
N ARG A 52 -2.67 -5.16 2.53
CA ARG A 52 -4.00 -4.85 3.08
C ARG A 52 -4.51 -5.90 4.08
N HIS A 53 -3.72 -6.92 4.40
CA HIS A 53 -4.09 -8.03 5.30
C HIS A 53 -5.38 -8.76 4.87
N VAL A 54 -5.52 -9.04 3.58
CA VAL A 54 -6.65 -9.81 3.02
C VAL A 54 -6.16 -11.00 2.17
N PHE A 55 -4.86 -11.30 2.21
CA PHE A 55 -4.25 -12.32 1.35
C PHE A 55 -4.89 -13.71 1.49
N GLU A 56 -5.26 -14.11 2.71
CA GLU A 56 -5.84 -15.41 3.01
C GLU A 56 -7.29 -15.57 2.54
N ASN A 57 -8.04 -14.47 2.38
CA ASN A 57 -9.41 -14.50 1.90
C ASN A 57 -9.56 -13.73 0.58
N LYS A 58 -9.58 -14.48 -0.54
CA LYS A 58 -9.64 -13.88 -1.88
C LYS A 58 -10.90 -13.05 -2.14
N SER A 59 -12.02 -13.33 -1.46
CA SER A 59 -13.24 -12.50 -1.59
C SER A 59 -13.04 -11.08 -1.07
N ASP A 60 -12.07 -10.89 -0.18
CA ASP A 60 -11.80 -9.60 0.44
C ASP A 60 -10.82 -8.74 -0.37
N TRP A 61 -10.21 -9.29 -1.42
CA TRP A 61 -9.18 -8.58 -2.21
C TRP A 61 -9.73 -7.32 -2.88
N THR A 62 -11.02 -7.27 -3.20
CA THR A 62 -11.69 -6.11 -3.77
C THR A 62 -12.71 -5.47 -2.82
N ASN A 63 -12.73 -5.86 -1.54
CA ASN A 63 -13.61 -5.27 -0.53
C ASN A 63 -12.82 -4.36 0.41
N ALA A 64 -12.78 -3.06 0.09
CA ALA A 64 -12.04 -2.08 0.87
C ALA A 64 -12.46 -1.98 2.35
N ALA A 65 -13.70 -2.36 2.68
CA ALA A 65 -14.18 -2.37 4.06
C ALA A 65 -13.42 -3.38 4.94
N ASN A 66 -12.76 -4.39 4.34
CA ASN A 66 -12.02 -5.44 5.04
C ASN A 66 -10.50 -5.19 5.08
N TYR A 67 -10.01 -4.11 4.47
CA TYR A 67 -8.58 -3.79 4.47
C TYR A 67 -8.08 -3.35 5.85
N ASN A 68 -6.85 -3.78 6.17
CA ASN A 68 -6.06 -3.38 7.34
C ASN A 68 -6.77 -3.58 8.69
N LYS A 69 -7.57 -4.64 8.82
CA LYS A 69 -8.29 -4.98 10.06
C LYS A 69 -7.47 -5.76 11.08
N ALA A 70 -6.32 -6.30 10.69
CA ALA A 70 -5.39 -7.00 11.57
C ALA A 70 -3.94 -6.83 11.10
N ALA A 71 -3.00 -7.20 11.96
CA ALA A 71 -1.57 -7.19 11.67
C ALA A 71 -1.08 -8.60 11.26
N PRO A 72 -0.03 -8.70 10.42
CA PRO A 72 0.73 -7.60 9.84
C PRO A 72 0.03 -6.94 8.64
N ALA A 73 0.10 -5.61 8.56
CA ALA A 73 -0.43 -4.85 7.43
C ALA A 73 0.40 -3.57 7.19
N ASN A 74 0.28 -2.95 6.02
CA ASN A 74 0.90 -1.67 5.75
C ASN A 74 0.09 -0.52 6.38
N PHE A 75 0.25 -0.31 7.69
CA PHE A 75 -0.44 0.76 8.41
C PHE A 75 0.02 2.17 8.02
N TYR A 76 1.21 2.32 7.44
CA TYR A 76 1.64 3.58 6.83
C TYR A 76 0.70 3.96 5.68
N ALA A 77 0.38 3.02 4.78
CA ALA A 77 -0.56 3.28 3.69
C ALA A 77 -1.98 3.52 4.21
N LYS A 78 -2.44 2.71 5.18
CA LYS A 78 -3.74 2.89 5.83
C LYS A 78 -3.95 4.32 6.33
N PHE A 79 -2.94 4.89 7.00
CA PHE A 79 -3.00 6.27 7.47
C PHE A 79 -3.31 7.26 6.35
N TRP A 80 -2.64 7.14 5.21
CA TRP A 80 -2.90 8.05 4.08
C TRP A 80 -4.29 7.87 3.49
N HIS A 81 -4.83 6.65 3.39
CA HIS A 81 -6.22 6.44 3.00
C HIS A 81 -7.19 7.08 4.00
N ASP A 82 -7.01 6.88 5.30
CA ASP A 82 -7.89 7.43 6.34
C ASP A 82 -7.97 8.97 6.31
N GLN A 83 -6.91 9.65 5.84
CA GLN A 83 -6.78 11.11 5.82
C GLN A 83 -6.99 11.73 4.43
N SER A 84 -7.16 10.93 3.38
CA SER A 84 -7.31 11.43 2.02
C SER A 84 -8.77 11.53 1.60
N MET A 85 -9.05 12.42 0.65
CA MET A 85 -10.41 12.56 0.10
C MET A 85 -10.89 11.23 -0.49
N ASN A 86 -12.13 10.87 -0.19
CA ASN A 86 -12.78 9.63 -0.63
C ASN A 86 -12.02 8.34 -0.25
N GLY A 87 -11.06 8.40 0.67
CA GLY A 87 -10.23 7.26 1.02
C GLY A 87 -9.21 6.84 -0.06
N LEU A 88 -8.91 7.71 -1.03
CA LEU A 88 -7.99 7.39 -2.14
C LEU A 88 -6.59 7.93 -1.88
N ALA A 89 -5.58 7.06 -1.89
CA ALA A 89 -4.19 7.40 -1.64
C ALA A 89 -3.24 6.45 -2.37
N TYR A 90 -2.08 6.95 -2.80
CA TYR A 90 -0.98 6.09 -3.26
C TYR A 90 -0.03 5.83 -2.08
N GLY A 91 -0.42 4.95 -1.16
CA GLY A 91 0.34 4.61 0.04
C GLY A 91 1.42 3.56 -0.19
N PHE A 92 1.30 2.76 -1.25
CA PHE A 92 2.29 1.77 -1.67
C PHE A 92 2.25 1.49 -3.18
N VAL A 93 3.29 0.82 -3.69
CA VAL A 93 3.30 0.29 -5.06
C VAL A 93 2.20 -0.76 -5.28
N TYR A 94 1.38 -0.50 -6.30
CA TYR A 94 0.13 -1.21 -6.62
C TYR A 94 -1.12 -0.81 -5.81
N ASP A 95 -1.14 0.35 -5.14
CA ASP A 95 -2.37 0.81 -4.48
C ASP A 95 -3.53 1.05 -5.46
N ASP A 96 -3.25 1.20 -6.75
CA ASP A 96 -4.23 1.27 -7.83
C ASP A 96 -5.00 -0.04 -8.03
N PHE A 97 -4.53 -1.17 -7.49
CA PHE A 97 -5.34 -2.39 -7.45
C PHE A 97 -6.63 -2.14 -6.67
N ASN A 98 -7.77 -2.45 -7.30
CA ASN A 98 -9.11 -2.14 -6.80
C ASN A 98 -9.40 -0.62 -6.72
N ASP A 99 -8.82 0.19 -7.60
CA ASP A 99 -9.10 1.63 -7.74
C ASP A 99 -8.92 2.44 -6.44
N GLN A 100 -7.92 2.10 -5.61
CA GLN A 100 -7.69 2.78 -4.32
C GLN A 100 -6.64 3.90 -4.37
N ALA A 101 -5.91 4.02 -5.49
CA ALA A 101 -4.90 5.04 -5.66
C ALA A 101 -5.50 6.45 -5.78
N SER A 102 -4.74 7.47 -5.34
CA SER A 102 -5.01 8.88 -5.65
C SER A 102 -4.65 9.20 -7.11
N TYR A 103 -5.30 8.52 -8.05
CA TYR A 103 -5.08 8.63 -9.49
C TYR A 103 -6.31 9.24 -10.17
N LEU A 104 -6.08 10.13 -11.12
CA LEU A 104 -7.11 10.76 -11.93
C LEU A 104 -6.71 10.65 -13.40
N GLN A 105 -7.69 10.30 -14.24
CA GLN A 105 -7.54 10.29 -15.69
C GLN A 105 -8.80 10.79 -16.37
N VAL A 106 -8.62 11.46 -17.50
CA VAL A 106 -9.71 11.92 -18.36
C VAL A 106 -9.20 11.97 -19.80
N HIS A 107 -10.06 11.67 -20.77
CA HIS A 107 -9.68 11.59 -22.18
C HIS A 107 -9.33 12.97 -22.80
N ASP A 108 -10.02 14.04 -22.38
CA ASP A 108 -9.86 15.39 -22.94
C ASP A 108 -9.73 16.44 -21.82
N PRO A 109 -8.51 16.62 -21.25
CA PRO A 109 -8.32 17.45 -20.07
C PRO A 109 -8.36 18.95 -20.41
N LYS A 110 -9.16 19.71 -19.66
CA LYS A 110 -9.18 21.18 -19.74
C LYS A 110 -8.07 21.85 -18.90
N GLY A 111 -7.78 21.31 -17.72
CA GLY A 111 -6.79 21.88 -16.80
C GLY A 111 -6.69 21.08 -15.50
N LEU A 112 -5.55 21.24 -14.81
CA LEU A 112 -5.23 20.61 -13.53
C LEU A 112 -4.82 21.69 -12.52
N ILE A 113 -5.36 21.63 -11.31
CA ILE A 113 -4.98 22.50 -10.20
C ILE A 113 -4.31 21.66 -9.13
N ILE A 114 -3.13 22.09 -8.69
CA ILE A 114 -2.40 21.48 -7.58
C ILE A 114 -2.33 22.51 -6.46
N ARG A 115 -2.90 22.19 -5.31
CA ARG A 115 -2.86 23.06 -4.12
C ARG A 115 -1.80 22.55 -3.14
N MET A 116 -0.87 23.42 -2.75
CA MET A 116 0.07 23.16 -1.67
C MET A 116 -0.58 23.51 -0.32
N GLY A 117 -0.77 22.52 0.54
CA GLY A 117 -1.26 22.69 1.92
C GLY A 117 -0.15 22.87 2.95
N TRP A 118 -0.53 23.02 4.22
CA TRP A 118 0.34 23.06 5.39
C TRP A 118 -0.36 22.45 6.60
#